data_AF-A0A7Z2XFA2-F1
#
_entry.id   AF-A0A7Z2XFA2-F1
#
_cell.length_a   1.000
_cell.length_b   1.000
_cell.length_c   1.000
_cell.angle_alpha   90.00
_cell.angle_beta   90.00
_cell.angle_gamma   90.00
#
_symmetry.space_group_name_H-M   'P 1'
#
loop_
_entity.id
_entity.type
_entity.pdbx_description
1 polymer ?
#
loop_
_entity_poly.entity_id
_entity_poly.type
_entity_poly.pdbx_seq_one_letter_code
_entity_poly.pdbx_strand_id
1 'polypeptide(L)'
;MHTRSSIQKHIAQVGEKVSRWRTWAEAKESQATPLLQENLPSGYSNWFAVVRGHSIWWIYTDTSDGGVWSSQGMAVTGFRIAYDESLAQKLYELVYEHIVKR
;
A
#
# COMPACT_ATOMS: atom_id res chain seq x y z
N MET A 1 20.22 4.92 1.93
CA MET A 1 19.03 4.94 2.79
C MET A 1 17.81 5.00 1.87
N HIS A 2 17.02 3.93 1.82
CA HIS A 2 15.78 3.95 1.03
C HIS A 2 14.74 4.79 1.77
N THR A 3 14.08 5.70 1.07
CA THR A 3 12.96 6.46 1.61
C THR A 3 11.65 5.88 1.10
N ARG A 4 10.55 6.11 1.83
CA ARG A 4 9.19 5.82 1.36
C ARG A 4 8.98 6.29 -0.08
N SER A 5 9.34 7.54 -0.38
CA SER A 5 9.20 8.13 -1.72
C SER A 5 10.02 7.37 -2.77
N SER A 6 11.24 6.93 -2.45
CA SER A 6 12.06 6.14 -3.39
C SER A 6 11.43 4.78 -3.72
N ILE A 7 10.82 4.11 -2.73
CA ILE A 7 10.15 2.82 -2.93
C ILE A 7 8.86 3.00 -3.73
N GLN A 8 8.07 4.04 -3.42
CA GLN A 8 6.88 4.39 -4.22
C GLN A 8 7.23 4.63 -5.68
N LYS A 9 8.23 5.47 -5.95
CA LYS A 9 8.70 5.75 -7.32
C LYS A 9 9.14 4.49 -8.04
N HIS A 10 9.89 3.62 -7.36
CA HIS A 10 10.34 2.36 -7.95
C HIS A 10 9.15 1.46 -8.35
N ILE A 11 8.22 1.22 -7.42
CA ILE A 11 7.03 0.38 -7.68
C ILE A 11 6.15 1.03 -8.77
N ALA A 12 6.01 2.35 -8.80
CA ALA A 12 5.24 3.04 -9.84
C ALA A 12 5.89 2.95 -11.23
N GLN A 13 7.23 2.90 -11.28
CA GLN A 13 7.98 2.86 -12.54
C GLN A 13 8.00 1.47 -13.17
N VAL A 14 8.14 0.41 -12.35
CA VAL A 14 8.30 -0.97 -12.84
C VAL A 14 7.06 -1.84 -12.64
N GLY A 15 6.10 -1.36 -11.86
CA GLY A 15 4.89 -2.07 -11.51
C GLY A 15 3.75 -1.88 -12.50
N GLU A 16 2.88 -2.86 -12.50
CA GLU A 16 1.61 -2.83 -13.21
C GLU A 16 0.63 -1.95 -12.43
N LYS A 17 -0.01 -0.98 -13.10
CA LYS A 17 -1.13 -0.25 -12.51
C LYS A 17 -2.33 -1.18 -12.43
N VAL A 18 -2.84 -1.41 -11.23
CA VAL A 18 -3.97 -2.31 -10.99
C VAL A 18 -5.06 -1.56 -10.24
N SER A 19 -6.30 -1.74 -10.69
CA SER A 19 -7.50 -1.35 -9.96
C SER A 19 -8.26 -2.62 -9.59
N ARG A 20 -8.61 -2.77 -8.31
CA ARG A 20 -9.40 -3.92 -7.84
C ARG A 20 -10.37 -3.50 -6.76
N TRP A 21 -11.40 -4.32 -6.57
CA TRP A 21 -12.23 -4.23 -5.37
C TRP A 21 -11.48 -4.85 -4.20
N ARG A 22 -11.31 -4.06 -3.15
CA ARG A 22 -10.84 -4.53 -1.84
C ARG A 22 -12.07 -4.78 -0.99
N THR A 23 -12.23 -6.01 -0.53
CA THR A 23 -13.36 -6.38 0.33
C THR A 23 -13.27 -5.71 1.70
N TRP A 24 -14.39 -5.60 2.41
CA TRP A 24 -14.38 -5.09 3.78
C TRP A 24 -13.58 -5.98 4.75
N ALA A 25 -13.50 -7.28 4.49
CA ALA A 25 -12.64 -8.21 5.23
C ALA A 25 -11.15 -7.87 5.03
N GLU A 26 -10.70 -7.72 3.79
CA GLU A 26 -9.34 -7.28 3.46
C GLU A 26 -9.06 -5.85 3.95
N ALA A 27 -10.08 -5.00 4.01
CA ALA A 27 -10.01 -3.66 4.62
C ALA A 27 -9.60 -3.75 6.09
N LYS A 28 -10.24 -4.65 6.84
CA LYS A 28 -9.99 -4.87 8.26
C LYS A 28 -8.67 -5.58 8.53
N GLU A 29 -8.31 -6.59 7.74
CA GLU A 29 -7.03 -7.31 7.91
C GLU A 29 -5.82 -6.41 7.68
N SER A 30 -5.83 -5.63 6.59
CA SER A 30 -4.70 -4.71 6.35
C SER A 30 -4.71 -3.48 7.25
N GLN A 31 -5.77 -3.17 8.00
CA GLN A 31 -5.68 -2.21 9.11
C GLN A 31 -4.90 -2.77 10.31
N ALA A 32 -4.82 -4.09 10.46
CA ALA A 32 -4.00 -4.74 11.48
C ALA A 32 -2.52 -4.84 11.09
N THR A 33 -2.20 -4.75 9.79
CA THR A 33 -0.82 -4.88 9.26
C THR A 33 -0.43 -3.85 8.18
N PRO A 34 -0.87 -2.57 8.23
CA PRO A 34 -0.55 -1.64 7.16
C PRO A 34 0.91 -1.18 7.30
N LEU A 35 1.77 -1.61 6.38
CA LEU A 35 3.14 -1.14 6.33
C LEU A 35 3.12 0.31 5.83
N LEU A 36 3.48 1.25 6.72
CA LEU A 36 3.57 2.69 6.45
C LEU A 36 2.30 3.24 5.79
N GLN A 37 1.20 3.30 6.54
CA GLN A 37 0.01 4.00 6.08
C GLN A 37 0.13 5.49 6.35
N GLU A 38 -0.10 6.30 5.33
CA GLU A 38 -0.30 7.75 5.46
C GLU A 38 -1.76 8.06 5.15
N ASN A 39 -2.47 8.62 6.13
CA ASN A 39 -3.78 9.20 5.93
C ASN A 39 -3.58 10.70 5.67
N LEU A 40 -3.97 11.18 4.49
CA LEU A 40 -3.92 12.57 4.12
C LEU A 40 -5.23 13.27 4.52
N PRO A 41 -5.21 14.58 4.84
CA PRO A 41 -6.41 15.35 5.19
C PRO A 41 -7.51 15.33 4.13
N SER A 42 -7.15 15.04 2.89
CA SER A 42 -8.05 14.91 1.74
C SER A 42 -8.82 13.58 1.67
N GLY A 43 -8.67 12.70 2.67
CA GLY A 43 -9.26 11.35 2.68
C GLY A 43 -8.43 10.32 1.91
N TYR A 44 -7.38 10.77 1.20
CA TYR A 44 -6.45 9.89 0.52
C TYR A 44 -5.66 9.10 1.56
N SER A 45 -5.74 7.78 1.47
CA SER A 45 -4.84 6.91 2.20
C SER A 45 -3.95 6.19 1.21
N ASN A 46 -2.64 6.16 1.49
CA ASN A 46 -1.72 5.34 0.74
C ASN A 46 -0.87 4.49 1.69
N TRP A 47 -0.63 3.25 1.29
CA TRP A 47 0.06 2.27 2.11
C TRP A 47 0.77 1.23 1.24
N PHE A 48 1.67 0.48 1.85
CA PHE A 48 2.26 -0.69 1.22
C PHE A 48 1.62 -1.96 1.74
N ALA A 49 1.48 -2.95 0.87
CA ALA A 49 1.11 -4.31 1.24
C ALA A 49 2.11 -5.29 0.65
N VAL A 50 2.60 -6.21 1.48
CA VAL A 50 3.52 -7.27 1.06
C VAL A 50 2.77 -8.60 1.21
N VAL A 51 2.50 -9.26 0.08
CA VAL A 51 1.99 -10.62 0.04
C VAL A 51 3.19 -11.54 -0.20
N ARG A 52 3.71 -12.12 0.90
CA ARG A 52 4.97 -12.89 0.89
C ARG A 52 4.95 -13.97 -0.19
N GLY A 53 6.00 -14.01 -1.02
CA GLY A 53 6.13 -14.98 -2.12
C GLY A 53 5.25 -14.71 -3.35
N HIS A 54 4.40 -13.67 -3.33
CA HIS A 54 3.48 -13.36 -4.42
C HIS A 54 3.69 -11.97 -5.01
N SER A 55 3.48 -10.91 -4.23
CA SER A 55 3.50 -9.54 -4.75
C SER A 55 3.77 -8.48 -3.70
N ILE A 56 4.27 -7.34 -4.16
CA ILE A 56 4.37 -6.11 -3.36
C ILE A 56 3.50 -5.05 -4.02
N TRP A 57 2.74 -4.34 -3.20
CA TRP A 57 1.80 -3.34 -3.64
C TRP A 57 2.12 -1.99 -3.02
N TRP A 58 2.02 -0.96 -3.83
CA TRP A 58 1.77 0.40 -3.36
C TRP A 58 0.34 0.76 -3.72
N ILE A 59 -0.50 0.91 -2.71
CA ILE A 59 -1.93 1.17 -2.86
C ILE A 59 -2.18 2.62 -2.51
N TYR A 60 -2.97 3.32 -3.32
CA TYR A 60 -3.47 4.64 -3.02
C TYR A 60 -4.98 4.68 -3.33
N THR A 61 -5.77 5.05 -2.34
CA THR A 61 -7.21 5.30 -2.54
C THR A 61 -7.39 6.72 -2.99
N ASP A 62 -7.95 6.90 -4.19
CA ASP A 62 -8.45 8.19 -4.62
C ASP A 62 -9.88 8.35 -4.10
N THR A 63 -10.04 9.18 -3.07
CA THR A 63 -11.34 9.49 -2.46
C THR A 63 -11.79 10.90 -2.79
N SER A 64 -11.06 11.67 -3.64
CA SER A 64 -11.47 13.04 -3.97
C SER A 64 -12.84 13.09 -4.66
N ASP A 65 -13.23 12.00 -5.33
CA ASP A 65 -14.53 11.86 -6.00
C ASP A 65 -15.55 11.08 -5.15
N GLY A 66 -15.35 11.01 -3.82
CA GLY A 66 -16.20 10.27 -2.88
C GLY A 66 -15.86 8.78 -2.76
N GLY A 67 -14.94 8.27 -3.58
CA GLY A 67 -14.56 6.86 -3.62
C GLY A 67 -15.70 5.97 -4.16
N VAL A 68 -15.36 4.89 -4.85
CA VAL A 68 -16.38 3.93 -5.33
C VAL A 68 -16.51 2.81 -4.31
N TRP A 69 -17.62 2.80 -3.58
CA TRP A 69 -17.92 1.80 -2.54
C TRP A 69 -19.13 0.96 -2.94
N SER A 70 -19.11 -0.31 -2.55
CA SER A 70 -20.23 -1.23 -2.69
C SER A 70 -20.43 -1.99 -1.38
N SER A 71 -21.52 -2.75 -1.30
CA SER A 71 -21.75 -3.69 -0.19
C SER A 71 -20.62 -4.74 -0.06
N GLN A 72 -19.86 -4.97 -1.13
CA GLN A 72 -18.77 -5.94 -1.16
C GLN A 72 -17.41 -5.34 -0.78
N GLY A 73 -17.22 -4.02 -0.91
CA GLY A 73 -15.96 -3.39 -0.59
C GLY A 73 -15.73 -2.02 -1.24
N MET A 74 -14.47 -1.58 -1.25
CA MET A 74 -14.02 -0.31 -1.83
C MET A 74 -13.13 -0.57 -3.05
N ALA A 75 -13.32 0.21 -4.11
CA ALA A 75 -12.40 0.23 -5.23
C ALA A 75 -11.06 0.84 -4.77
N VAL A 76 -9.97 0.11 -4.95
CA VAL A 76 -8.61 0.59 -4.69
C VAL A 76 -7.81 0.57 -5.97
N THR A 77 -6.94 1.57 -6.12
CA THR A 77 -5.97 1.63 -7.22
C THR A 77 -4.57 1.59 -6.65
N GLY A 78 -3.63 1.07 -7.40
CA GLY A 78 -2.25 1.02 -6.99
C GLY A 78 -1.34 0.51 -8.07
N PHE A 79 -0.10 0.28 -7.67
CA PHE A 79 0.89 -0.40 -8.49
C PHE A 79 1.29 -1.71 -7.81
N ARG A 80 1.39 -2.76 -8.61
CA ARG A 80 1.77 -4.10 -8.18
C ARG A 80 3.04 -4.52 -8.90
N ILE A 81 3.98 -5.07 -8.15
CA ILE A 81 5.13 -5.79 -8.68
C ILE A 81 5.13 -7.24 -8.16
N ALA A 82 5.90 -8.10 -8.82
CA ALA A 82 6.22 -9.43 -8.28
C ALA A 82 6.92 -9.30 -6.92
N TYR A 83 6.81 -10.33 -6.09
CA TYR A 83 7.49 -10.35 -4.81
C TYR A 83 9.01 -10.26 -5.01
N ASP A 84 9.62 -9.27 -4.36
CA ASP A 84 11.06 -9.08 -4.30
C ASP A 84 11.47 -9.07 -2.82
N GLU A 85 12.31 -10.02 -2.43
CA GLU A 85 12.72 -10.17 -1.04
C GLU A 85 13.54 -8.98 -0.53
N SER A 86 14.40 -8.40 -1.37
CA SER A 86 15.20 -7.23 -1.02
C SER A 86 14.31 -6.01 -0.76
N LEU A 87 13.29 -5.80 -1.60
CA LEU A 87 12.35 -4.71 -1.46
C LEU A 87 11.43 -4.91 -0.26
N ALA A 88 10.97 -6.14 -0.02
CA ALA A 88 10.18 -6.49 1.16
C ALA A 88 10.99 -6.20 2.44
N GLN A 89 12.25 -6.62 2.50
CA GLN A 89 13.16 -6.34 3.62
C GLN A 89 13.30 -4.83 3.87
N LYS A 90 13.53 -4.03 2.81
CA LYS A 90 13.62 -2.57 2.92
C LYS A 90 12.33 -1.93 3.43
N LEU A 91 11.17 -2.45 3.03
CA LEU A 91 9.88 -1.99 3.55
C LEU A 91 9.74 -2.29 5.04
N TYR A 92 10.13 -3.49 5.49
CA TYR A 92 10.10 -3.85 6.91
C TYR A 92 11.08 -3.03 7.74
N GLU A 93 12.30 -2.78 7.24
CA GLU A 93 13.27 -1.90 7.89
C GLU A 93 12.70 -0.49 8.06
N LEU A 94 12.05 0.05 7.02
CA LEU A 94 11.46 1.38 7.07
C LEU A 94 10.29 1.47 8.06
N VAL A 95 9.52 0.39 8.21
CA VAL A 95 8.48 0.27 9.25
C VAL A 95 9.09 0.21 10.64
N TYR A 96 10.11 -0.63 10.83
CA TYR A 96 10.81 -0.75 12.10
C TYR A 96 11.38 0.59 12.55
N GLU A 97 12.05 1.31 11.65
CA GLU A 97 12.54 2.66 11.94
C GLU A 97 11.41 3.62 12.33
N HIS A 98 10.25 3.56 11.67
CA HIS A 98 9.11 4.43 11.97
C HIS A 98 8.49 4.12 13.34
N ILE A 99 8.47 2.86 13.76
CA ILE A 99 7.93 2.43 15.06
C ILE A 99 8.90 2.77 16.18
N VAL A 100 10.20 2.50 16.02
CA VAL A 100 11.19 2.68 17.09
C VAL A 100 11.58 4.15 17.29
N LYS A 101 11.52 4.99 16.24
CA LYS A 101 11.85 6.42 16.33
C LYS A 101 10.65 7.31 16.71
N ARG A 102 9.47 6.74 16.92
CA ARG A 102 8.27 7.44 17.42
C ARG A 102 8.07 7.16 18.90
#